data_AF-A0A1I8PA14-F1
#
_entry.id   AF-A0A1I8PA14-F1
#
_cell.length_a   1.000
_cell.length_b   1.000
_cell.length_c   1.000
_cell.angle_alpha   90.00
_cell.angle_beta   90.00
_cell.angle_gamma   90.00
#
_symmetry.space_group_name_H-M   'P 1'
#
loop_
_entity.id
_entity.type
_entity.pdbx_description
1 polymer ?
#
loop_
_entity_poly.entity_id
_entity_poly.type
_entity_poly.pdbx_seq_one_letter_code
_entity_poly.pdbx_strand_id
1 'polypeptide(L)'
;MNRVVFYGLVVLLICGQGYAGKFYTTQDRTKLYIERDQKLNWYEAQSQCAMRNMSLITLDSVKKFKQFTRLSDNEFCYNFPDSWIGGHGKRDGTYAWISTGYNFNFTQWERYQPITGGERKCVLILGNTYEWVSEFCSELRGFVCESLPILWETSRAMDKLKSSLETQKQEVDSFSNLTKVLQMKDKEIEELNNTYESNRKKLIEFECKKESYKCTEEKIRNTETEIDGIQNSNKDQRRLLQAMDMELDKLRKELELEKKTGNKEFDEIMAFVKEALEKQKHLL
;
A
#
# COMPACT_ATOMS: atom_id res chain seq x y z
N MET A 1 -16.87 -40.05 43.61
CA MET A 1 -17.57 -40.28 42.34
C MET A 1 -18.08 -41.71 42.34
N ASN A 2 -19.39 -41.92 42.17
CA ASN A 2 -20.01 -43.25 42.27
C ASN A 2 -19.38 -44.21 41.25
N ARG A 3 -19.03 -45.43 41.64
CA ARG A 3 -18.37 -46.41 40.74
C ARG A 3 -19.17 -46.60 39.45
N VAL A 4 -20.50 -46.60 39.54
CA VAL A 4 -21.41 -46.69 38.39
C VAL A 4 -21.27 -45.48 37.45
N VAL A 5 -21.09 -44.28 38.00
CA VAL A 5 -20.87 -43.05 37.21
C VAL A 5 -19.49 -43.04 36.59
N PHE A 6 -18.47 -43.55 37.29
CA PHE A 6 -17.12 -43.71 36.73
C PHE A 6 -17.10 -44.74 35.61
N TYR A 7 -17.71 -45.92 35.78
CA TYR A 7 -17.85 -46.91 34.72
C TYR A 7 -18.72 -46.38 33.57
N GLY A 8 -19.78 -45.61 33.83
CA GLY A 8 -20.58 -44.96 32.80
C GLY A 8 -19.79 -43.93 31.99
N LEU A 9 -18.98 -43.09 32.64
CA LEU A 9 -18.10 -42.12 31.98
C LEU A 9 -16.95 -42.79 31.22
N VAL A 10 -16.38 -43.87 31.76
CA VAL A 10 -15.33 -44.65 31.11
C VAL A 10 -15.89 -45.42 29.91
N VAL A 11 -17.09 -46.00 30.00
CA VAL A 11 -17.78 -46.62 28.85
C VAL A 11 -18.14 -45.56 27.81
N LEU A 12 -18.58 -44.35 28.18
CA LEU A 12 -18.80 -43.25 27.23
C LEU A 12 -17.51 -42.75 26.58
N LEU A 13 -16.39 -42.74 27.29
CA LEU A 13 -15.07 -42.39 26.75
C LEU A 13 -14.49 -43.50 25.85
N ILE A 14 -14.75 -44.77 26.16
CA ILE A 14 -14.30 -45.93 25.38
C ILE A 14 -15.22 -46.20 24.18
N CYS A 15 -16.55 -46.01 24.30
CA CYS A 15 -17.51 -46.09 23.19
C CYS A 15 -17.55 -44.80 22.35
N GLY A 16 -17.12 -43.65 22.88
CA GLY A 16 -16.99 -42.39 22.15
C GLY A 16 -15.83 -42.38 21.15
N GLN A 17 -14.96 -43.40 21.17
CA GLN A 17 -13.95 -43.67 20.15
C GLN A 17 -14.42 -44.72 19.13
N GLY A 18 -15.72 -44.79 18.87
CA GLY A 18 -16.26 -45.51 17.72
C GLY A 18 -15.81 -44.84 16.41
N TYR A 19 -14.67 -45.31 15.89
CA TYR A 19 -14.19 -45.19 14.51
C TYR A 19 -14.59 -43.91 13.76
N ALA A 20 -13.85 -42.82 14.00
CA ALA A 20 -13.87 -41.68 13.10
C ALA A 20 -13.04 -42.00 11.84
N GLY A 21 -13.52 -41.60 10.67
CA GLY A 21 -12.79 -41.61 9.42
C GLY A 21 -11.41 -40.95 9.52
N LYS A 22 -10.54 -41.26 8.55
CA LYS A 22 -9.12 -40.87 8.58
C LYS A 22 -8.83 -39.79 7.55
N PHE A 23 -7.88 -38.92 7.88
CA PHE A 23 -7.35 -37.92 6.96
C PHE A 23 -6.18 -38.48 6.15
N TYR A 24 -6.14 -38.10 4.88
CA TYR A 24 -5.09 -38.45 3.93
C TYR A 24 -4.67 -37.23 3.13
N THR A 25 -3.51 -37.31 2.48
CA THR A 25 -3.02 -36.26 1.59
C THR A 25 -2.55 -36.86 0.28
N THR A 26 -3.11 -36.41 -0.84
CA THR A 26 -2.70 -36.82 -2.19
C THR A 26 -1.37 -36.17 -2.59
N GLN A 27 -0.78 -36.64 -3.69
CA GLN A 27 0.48 -36.11 -4.22
C GLN A 27 0.44 -34.61 -4.54
N ASP A 28 -0.73 -34.06 -4.93
CA ASP A 28 -0.90 -32.63 -5.21
C ASP A 28 -1.25 -31.79 -3.97
N ARG A 29 -1.08 -32.40 -2.78
CA ARG A 29 -1.37 -31.83 -1.45
C ARG A 29 -2.85 -31.56 -1.19
N THR A 30 -3.75 -32.21 -1.93
CA THR A 30 -5.18 -32.19 -1.62
C THR A 30 -5.43 -33.02 -0.35
N LYS A 31 -6.11 -32.43 0.63
CA LYS A 31 -6.48 -33.15 1.86
C LYS A 31 -7.77 -33.91 1.61
N LEU A 32 -7.77 -35.20 1.96
CA LEU A 32 -8.94 -36.06 1.90
C LEU A 32 -9.35 -36.51 3.30
N TYR A 33 -10.63 -36.74 3.51
CA TYR A 33 -11.16 -37.43 4.68
C TYR A 33 -12.00 -38.60 4.16
N ILE A 34 -11.68 -39.82 4.58
CA ILE A 34 -12.34 -41.03 4.13
C ILE A 34 -13.04 -41.67 5.32
N GLU A 35 -14.37 -41.69 5.26
CA GLU A 35 -15.23 -42.35 6.23
C GLU A 35 -15.74 -43.68 5.68
N ARG A 36 -15.44 -44.74 6.42
CA ARG A 36 -15.73 -46.12 5.99
C ARG A 36 -16.78 -46.77 6.86
N ASP A 37 -16.76 -46.47 8.14
CA ASP A 37 -17.52 -47.21 9.14
C ASP A 37 -18.87 -46.54 9.38
N GLN A 38 -18.90 -45.22 9.44
CA GLN A 38 -20.15 -44.47 9.50
C GLN A 38 -20.82 -44.42 8.11
N LYS A 39 -21.96 -45.10 7.99
CA LYS A 39 -22.76 -45.12 6.76
C LYS A 39 -23.83 -44.04 6.81
N LEU A 40 -23.78 -43.11 5.85
CA LEU A 40 -24.69 -41.97 5.76
C LEU A 40 -25.34 -41.89 4.38
N ASN A 41 -26.48 -41.23 4.30
CA ASN A 41 -27.06 -40.86 3.02
C ASN A 41 -26.22 -39.75 2.35
N TRP A 42 -26.41 -39.51 1.06
CA TRP A 42 -25.54 -38.60 0.32
C TRP A 42 -25.60 -37.15 0.86
N TYR A 43 -26.78 -36.70 1.30
CA TYR A 43 -26.96 -35.35 1.85
C TYR A 43 -26.29 -35.19 3.21
N GLU A 44 -26.42 -36.20 4.08
CA GLU A 44 -25.76 -36.26 5.38
C GLU A 44 -24.23 -36.32 5.22
N ALA A 45 -23.74 -37.12 4.26
CA ALA A 45 -22.32 -37.21 3.94
C ALA A 45 -21.76 -35.85 3.48
N GLN A 46 -22.46 -35.16 2.59
CA GLN A 46 -22.09 -33.80 2.19
C GLN A 46 -22.10 -32.83 3.38
N SER A 47 -23.09 -32.94 4.28
CA SER A 47 -23.14 -32.14 5.51
C SER A 47 -21.93 -32.43 6.41
N GLN A 48 -21.54 -33.69 6.58
CA GLN A 48 -20.34 -34.06 7.35
C GLN A 48 -19.05 -33.51 6.75
N CYS A 49 -18.92 -33.51 5.42
CA CYS A 49 -17.81 -32.85 4.74
C CYS A 49 -17.84 -31.33 4.98
N ALA A 50 -19.01 -30.69 4.86
CA ALA A 50 -19.16 -29.26 5.06
C ALA A 50 -18.81 -28.81 6.49
N MET A 51 -19.19 -29.59 7.52
CA MET A 51 -18.80 -29.34 8.92
C MET A 51 -17.27 -29.37 9.15
N ARG A 52 -16.51 -29.94 8.20
CA ARG A 52 -15.04 -29.99 8.21
C ARG A 52 -14.40 -28.96 7.28
N ASN A 53 -15.16 -27.99 6.75
CA ASN A 53 -14.73 -27.08 5.69
C ASN A 53 -14.25 -27.81 4.42
N MET A 54 -14.88 -28.94 4.12
CA MET A 54 -14.62 -29.79 2.97
C MET A 54 -15.90 -29.96 2.14
N SER A 55 -15.80 -30.67 1.02
CA SER A 55 -16.96 -31.12 0.24
C SER A 55 -16.78 -32.58 -0.13
N LEU A 56 -17.83 -33.30 -0.50
CA LEU A 56 -17.68 -34.60 -1.16
C LEU A 56 -16.75 -34.46 -2.38
N ILE A 57 -15.87 -35.45 -2.56
CA ILE A 57 -14.76 -35.40 -3.52
C ILE A 57 -15.25 -35.23 -4.96
N THR A 58 -14.58 -34.36 -5.69
CA THR A 58 -14.72 -34.17 -7.13
C THR A 58 -13.64 -34.94 -7.86
N LEU A 59 -14.01 -35.75 -8.84
CA LEU A 59 -13.06 -36.51 -9.66
C LEU A 59 -13.22 -36.09 -11.12
N ASP A 60 -12.88 -34.85 -11.43
CA ASP A 60 -13.12 -34.15 -12.70
C ASP A 60 -11.99 -34.27 -13.74
N SER A 61 -10.97 -35.08 -13.46
CA SER A 61 -9.87 -35.31 -14.40
C SER A 61 -9.22 -36.67 -14.20
N VAL A 62 -8.66 -37.20 -15.29
CA VAL A 62 -7.87 -38.44 -15.27
C VAL A 62 -6.75 -38.38 -14.24
N LYS A 63 -6.10 -37.22 -14.09
CA LYS A 63 -5.00 -37.01 -13.13
C LYS A 63 -5.49 -37.18 -11.70
N LYS A 64 -6.59 -36.53 -11.34
CA LYS A 64 -7.16 -36.56 -9.98
C LYS A 64 -7.70 -37.94 -9.64
N PHE A 65 -8.41 -38.57 -10.58
CA PHE A 65 -8.87 -39.96 -10.45
C PHE A 65 -7.71 -40.92 -10.17
N LYS A 66 -6.65 -40.90 -10.98
CA LYS A 66 -5.46 -41.76 -10.77
C LYS A 66 -4.74 -41.51 -9.44
N GLN A 67 -4.72 -40.26 -8.96
CA GLN A 67 -4.12 -39.95 -7.65
C GLN A 67 -4.96 -40.52 -6.52
N PHE A 68 -6.28 -40.40 -6.61
CA PHE A 68 -7.22 -40.95 -5.64
C PHE A 68 -7.17 -42.49 -5.59
N THR A 69 -7.18 -43.17 -6.74
CA THR A 69 -7.17 -44.65 -6.77
C THR A 69 -5.84 -45.22 -6.27
N ARG A 70 -4.70 -44.63 -6.65
CA ARG A 70 -3.38 -45.04 -6.11
C ARG A 70 -3.30 -44.88 -4.58
N LEU A 71 -3.82 -43.78 -4.05
CA LEU A 71 -3.88 -43.58 -2.61
C LEU A 71 -4.77 -44.64 -1.97
N SER A 72 -5.93 -44.90 -2.56
CA SER A 72 -6.87 -45.87 -2.04
C SER A 72 -6.32 -47.30 -2.06
N ASP A 73 -5.65 -47.71 -3.14
CA ASP A 73 -5.01 -49.03 -3.24
C ASP A 73 -3.94 -49.22 -2.17
N ASN A 74 -3.10 -48.20 -1.95
CA ASN A 74 -2.01 -48.24 -0.96
C ASN A 74 -2.55 -48.29 0.48
N GLU A 75 -3.57 -47.50 0.79
CA GLU A 75 -4.08 -47.34 2.16
C GLU A 75 -5.12 -48.40 2.55
N PHE A 76 -5.79 -49.00 1.55
CA PHE A 76 -6.88 -49.95 1.78
C PHE A 76 -6.61 -51.35 1.22
N CYS A 77 -5.42 -51.61 0.66
CA CYS A 77 -5.02 -52.91 0.12
C CYS A 77 -6.08 -53.50 -0.83
N TYR A 78 -6.61 -52.70 -1.75
CA TYR A 78 -7.69 -53.07 -2.68
C TYR A 78 -9.04 -53.42 -2.04
N ASN A 79 -9.24 -53.05 -0.76
CA ASN A 79 -10.50 -53.21 -0.02
C ASN A 79 -11.11 -51.84 0.34
N PHE A 80 -11.15 -50.94 -0.64
CA PHE A 80 -11.83 -49.65 -0.50
C PHE A 80 -13.35 -49.88 -0.42
N PRO A 81 -14.11 -49.22 0.47
CA PRO A 81 -15.55 -49.41 0.53
C PRO A 81 -16.29 -48.56 -0.51
N ASP A 82 -17.45 -49.03 -0.95
CA ASP A 82 -18.37 -48.21 -1.73
C ASP A 82 -18.69 -46.91 -1.00
N SER A 83 -18.42 -45.80 -1.68
CA SER A 83 -18.39 -44.49 -1.04
C SER A 83 -19.06 -43.42 -1.88
N TRP A 84 -19.77 -42.50 -1.22
CA TRP A 84 -20.31 -41.32 -1.87
C TRP A 84 -19.20 -40.40 -2.36
N ILE A 85 -19.37 -39.90 -3.58
CA ILE A 85 -18.57 -38.82 -4.16
C ILE A 85 -19.47 -37.64 -4.52
N GLY A 86 -18.88 -36.49 -4.86
CA GLY A 86 -19.58 -35.22 -5.00
C GLY A 86 -20.49 -35.09 -6.23
N GLY A 87 -20.72 -36.17 -6.96
CA GLY A 87 -21.56 -36.18 -8.15
C GLY A 87 -23.05 -36.18 -7.81
N HIS A 88 -23.82 -35.32 -8.49
CA HIS A 88 -25.27 -35.30 -8.39
C HIS A 88 -25.93 -35.01 -9.75
N GLY A 89 -27.00 -35.75 -10.06
CA GLY A 89 -27.80 -35.63 -11.26
C GLY A 89 -28.73 -34.41 -11.24
N LYS A 90 -28.81 -33.71 -12.36
CA LYS A 90 -29.67 -32.53 -12.59
C LYS A 90 -31.02 -32.94 -13.18
N ARG A 91 -31.94 -31.97 -13.26
CA ARG A 91 -33.27 -32.18 -13.87
C ARG A 91 -33.22 -32.48 -15.36
N ASP A 92 -32.18 -32.03 -16.06
CA ASP A 92 -31.96 -32.23 -17.50
C ASP A 92 -31.27 -33.57 -17.81
N GLY A 93 -31.02 -34.42 -16.81
CA GLY A 93 -30.34 -35.70 -16.97
C GLY A 93 -28.82 -35.62 -16.96
N THR A 94 -28.22 -34.43 -16.90
CA THR A 94 -26.76 -34.25 -16.76
C THR A 94 -26.31 -34.40 -15.31
N TYR A 95 -25.01 -34.54 -15.07
CA TYR A 95 -24.41 -34.63 -13.73
C TYR A 95 -23.45 -33.47 -13.50
N ALA A 96 -23.39 -32.98 -12.27
CA ALA A 96 -22.42 -31.98 -11.84
C ALA A 96 -21.83 -32.27 -10.47
N TRP A 97 -20.67 -31.67 -10.22
CA TRP A 97 -19.97 -31.74 -8.96
C TRP A 97 -20.54 -30.73 -7.97
N ILE A 98 -20.89 -31.16 -6.76
CA ILE A 98 -21.47 -30.29 -5.73
C ILE A 98 -20.50 -29.19 -5.26
N SER A 99 -19.20 -29.44 -5.31
CA SER A 99 -18.18 -28.49 -4.81
C SER A 99 -17.91 -27.34 -5.80
N THR A 100 -18.06 -27.56 -7.11
CA THR A 100 -17.74 -26.58 -8.16
C THR A 100 -18.97 -26.12 -8.94
N GLY A 101 -20.04 -26.91 -8.96
CA GLY A 101 -21.23 -26.70 -9.80
C GLY A 101 -21.03 -27.07 -11.28
N TYR A 102 -19.81 -27.39 -11.70
CA TYR A 102 -19.50 -27.73 -13.08
C TYR A 102 -20.04 -29.10 -13.49
N ASN A 103 -20.51 -29.18 -14.74
CA ASN A 103 -20.94 -30.43 -15.34
C ASN A 103 -19.77 -31.42 -15.46
N PHE A 104 -20.10 -32.71 -15.46
CA PHE A 104 -19.13 -33.76 -15.69
C PHE A 104 -18.52 -33.62 -17.08
N ASN A 105 -17.20 -33.45 -17.13
CA ASN A 105 -16.36 -33.40 -18.35
C ASN A 105 -15.50 -34.66 -18.51
N PHE A 106 -15.28 -35.39 -17.40
CA PHE A 106 -14.59 -36.66 -17.31
C PHE A 106 -15.46 -37.60 -16.47
N THR A 107 -15.54 -38.86 -16.88
CA THR A 107 -16.35 -39.87 -16.18
C THR A 107 -15.64 -41.21 -16.11
N GLN A 108 -15.96 -41.99 -15.08
CA GLN A 108 -15.59 -43.41 -14.96
C GLN A 108 -16.83 -44.23 -14.65
N TRP A 109 -17.92 -43.99 -15.39
CA TRP A 109 -19.16 -44.76 -15.24
C TRP A 109 -18.92 -46.24 -15.48
N GLU A 110 -19.54 -47.08 -14.65
CA GLU A 110 -19.66 -48.51 -14.92
C GLU A 110 -20.50 -48.74 -16.19
N ARG A 111 -20.38 -49.92 -16.78
CA ARG A 111 -21.08 -50.25 -18.02
C ARG A 111 -22.59 -50.06 -17.85
N TYR A 112 -23.22 -49.33 -18.77
CA TYR A 112 -24.66 -49.02 -18.74
C TYR A 112 -25.10 -48.03 -17.64
N GLN A 113 -24.17 -47.32 -17.01
CA GLN A 113 -24.45 -46.18 -16.13
C GLN A 113 -24.28 -44.83 -16.86
N PRO A 114 -24.88 -43.75 -16.33
CA PRO A 114 -25.87 -43.73 -15.25
C PRO A 114 -27.21 -44.33 -15.71
N ILE A 115 -27.96 -44.94 -14.78
CA ILE A 115 -29.32 -45.41 -15.04
C ILE A 115 -30.21 -44.18 -15.25
N THR A 116 -30.79 -44.08 -16.44
CA THR A 116 -31.70 -42.98 -16.80
C THR A 116 -33.09 -43.22 -16.20
N GLY A 117 -33.52 -42.40 -15.25
CA GLY A 117 -34.81 -42.57 -14.57
C GLY A 117 -34.83 -41.99 -13.16
N GLY A 118 -35.95 -41.34 -12.80
CA GLY A 118 -36.01 -40.12 -11.97
C GLY A 118 -35.64 -40.11 -10.48
N GLU A 119 -34.89 -41.05 -9.92
CA GLU A 119 -34.60 -41.05 -8.46
C GLU A 119 -33.14 -41.35 -8.09
N ARG A 120 -32.40 -42.06 -8.95
CA ARG A 120 -30.97 -42.36 -8.74
C ARG A 120 -30.09 -41.22 -9.22
N LYS A 121 -29.95 -40.18 -8.40
CA LYS A 121 -29.20 -38.97 -8.77
C LYS A 121 -27.84 -38.85 -8.11
N CYS A 122 -27.57 -39.61 -7.05
CA CYS A 122 -26.32 -39.49 -6.31
C CYS A 122 -25.28 -40.46 -6.87
N VAL A 123 -24.01 -40.04 -6.87
CA VAL A 123 -22.94 -40.83 -7.49
C VAL A 123 -22.15 -41.56 -6.42
N LEU A 124 -22.12 -42.88 -6.57
CA LEU A 124 -21.37 -43.81 -5.74
C LEU A 124 -20.13 -44.26 -6.53
N ILE A 125 -18.96 -44.26 -5.89
CA ILE A 125 -17.78 -44.95 -6.42
C ILE A 125 -17.73 -46.37 -5.84
N LEU A 126 -17.55 -47.36 -6.70
CA LEU A 126 -17.44 -48.77 -6.30
C LEU A 126 -16.06 -49.05 -5.75
N GLY A 127 -16.01 -49.75 -4.62
CA GLY A 127 -14.81 -50.07 -3.88
C GLY A 127 -13.79 -50.93 -4.61
N ASN A 128 -14.29 -51.85 -5.43
CA ASN A 128 -13.53 -52.88 -6.12
C ASN A 128 -13.02 -52.45 -7.51
N THR A 129 -13.77 -51.61 -8.24
CA THR A 129 -13.42 -51.20 -9.62
C THR A 129 -13.08 -49.72 -9.74
N TYR A 130 -13.42 -48.89 -8.74
CA TYR A 130 -13.40 -47.43 -8.79
C TYR A 130 -14.30 -46.81 -9.87
N GLU A 131 -15.15 -47.62 -10.51
CA GLU A 131 -16.16 -47.14 -11.44
C GLU A 131 -17.34 -46.52 -10.68
N TRP A 132 -18.10 -45.70 -11.38
CA TRP A 132 -19.16 -44.90 -10.80
C TRP A 132 -20.51 -45.49 -11.19
N VAL A 133 -21.44 -45.48 -10.23
CA VAL A 133 -22.84 -45.84 -10.46
C VAL A 133 -23.73 -44.73 -9.96
N SER A 134 -24.86 -44.53 -10.64
CA SER A 134 -25.95 -43.70 -10.13
C SER A 134 -26.77 -44.49 -9.12
N GLU A 135 -27.05 -43.91 -7.96
CA GLU A 135 -27.74 -44.57 -6.86
C GLU A 135 -28.75 -43.64 -6.17
N PHE A 136 -29.72 -44.23 -5.47
CA PHE A 136 -30.67 -43.51 -4.63
C PHE A 136 -29.92 -42.76 -3.53
N CYS A 137 -30.14 -41.46 -3.44
CA CYS A 137 -29.46 -40.59 -2.48
C CYS A 137 -29.74 -40.97 -1.01
N SER A 138 -30.79 -41.75 -0.75
CA SER A 138 -31.18 -42.27 0.57
C SER A 138 -30.36 -43.47 1.03
N GLU A 139 -29.60 -44.11 0.14
CA GLU A 139 -28.76 -45.27 0.50
C GLU A 139 -27.67 -44.88 1.49
N LEU A 140 -27.38 -45.77 2.44
CA LEU A 140 -26.34 -45.53 3.45
C LEU A 140 -25.01 -46.11 2.97
N ARG A 141 -24.00 -45.26 2.79
CA ARG A 141 -22.68 -45.64 2.26
C ARG A 141 -21.56 -44.92 3.01
N GLY A 142 -20.32 -45.37 2.80
CA GLY A 142 -19.15 -44.58 3.21
C GLY A 142 -19.09 -43.30 2.40
N PHE A 143 -18.15 -42.40 2.70
CA PHE A 143 -18.01 -41.18 1.92
C PHE A 143 -16.58 -40.64 1.92
N VAL A 144 -16.27 -39.90 0.87
CA VAL A 144 -14.97 -39.25 0.70
C VAL A 144 -15.15 -37.76 0.60
N CYS A 145 -14.54 -37.02 1.53
CA CYS A 145 -14.44 -35.57 1.45
C CYS A 145 -13.09 -35.15 0.85
N GLU A 146 -13.07 -34.00 0.19
CA GLU A 146 -11.88 -33.28 -0.22
C GLU A 146 -11.89 -31.85 0.32
N SER A 147 -10.69 -31.30 0.56
CA SER A 147 -10.54 -29.86 0.81
C SER A 147 -11.06 -29.07 -0.40
N LEU A 148 -11.87 -28.03 -0.13
CA LEU A 148 -12.54 -27.24 -1.15
C LEU A 148 -11.56 -26.75 -2.25
N PRO A 149 -11.78 -27.11 -3.53
CA PRO A 149 -10.89 -26.76 -4.64
C PRO A 149 -10.59 -25.26 -4.75
N ILE A 150 -11.64 -24.45 -4.66
CA ILE A 150 -11.55 -22.98 -4.77
C ILE A 150 -10.75 -22.38 -3.61
N LEU A 151 -10.83 -22.96 -2.40
CA LEU A 151 -10.10 -22.47 -1.24
C LEU A 151 -8.61 -22.82 -1.31
N TRP A 152 -8.22 -23.95 -1.92
CA TRP A 152 -6.79 -24.23 -2.12
C TRP A 152 -6.20 -23.35 -3.21
N GLU A 153 -6.92 -23.13 -4.32
CA GLU A 153 -6.43 -22.31 -5.45
C GLU A 153 -6.16 -20.90 -5.00
N THR A 154 -7.13 -20.33 -4.27
CA THR A 154 -7.00 -19.03 -3.64
C THR A 154 -5.90 -19.02 -2.58
N SER A 155 -5.78 -20.04 -1.72
CA SER A 155 -4.67 -20.14 -0.75
C SER A 155 -3.30 -20.16 -1.44
N ARG A 156 -3.11 -20.96 -2.50
CA ARG A 156 -1.84 -21.02 -3.25
C ARG A 156 -1.54 -19.71 -3.96
N ALA A 157 -2.56 -19.04 -4.51
CA ALA A 157 -2.42 -17.72 -5.11
C ALA A 157 -2.04 -16.66 -4.05
N MET A 158 -2.67 -16.70 -2.87
CA MET A 158 -2.33 -15.83 -1.74
C MET A 158 -0.92 -16.09 -1.21
N ASP A 159 -0.47 -17.34 -1.13
CA ASP A 159 0.90 -17.67 -0.71
C ASP A 159 1.94 -17.11 -1.69
N LYS A 160 1.68 -17.23 -3.00
CA LYS A 160 2.52 -16.61 -4.03
C LYS A 160 2.53 -15.09 -3.90
N LEU A 161 1.35 -14.48 -3.75
CA LEU A 161 1.22 -13.03 -3.58
C LEU A 161 1.98 -12.55 -2.33
N LYS A 162 1.86 -13.28 -1.22
CA LYS A 162 2.58 -12.99 0.02
C LYS A 162 4.09 -13.12 -0.17
N SER A 163 4.56 -14.16 -0.85
CA SER A 163 5.99 -14.29 -1.16
C SER A 163 6.49 -13.13 -2.00
N SER A 164 5.75 -12.72 -3.04
CA SER A 164 6.10 -11.56 -3.86
C SER A 164 6.11 -10.26 -3.05
N LEU A 165 5.17 -10.11 -2.13
CA LEU A 165 5.09 -8.95 -1.23
C LEU A 165 6.29 -8.89 -0.28
N GLU A 166 6.72 -10.03 0.29
CA GLU A 166 7.90 -10.07 1.16
C GLU A 166 9.20 -9.76 0.39
N THR A 167 9.33 -10.22 -0.86
CA THR A 167 10.47 -9.84 -1.71
C THR A 167 10.51 -8.34 -1.95
N GLN A 168 9.38 -7.73 -2.32
CA GLN A 168 9.30 -6.27 -2.54
C GLN A 168 9.59 -5.50 -1.26
N LYS A 169 9.14 -6.00 -0.10
CA LYS A 169 9.44 -5.38 1.20
C LYS A 169 10.95 -5.36 1.48
N GLN A 170 11.67 -6.46 1.21
CA GLN A 170 13.13 -6.50 1.36
C GLN A 170 13.86 -5.50 0.46
N GLU A 171 13.39 -5.32 -0.77
CA GLU A 171 13.95 -4.30 -1.68
C GLU A 171 13.75 -2.88 -1.14
N VAL A 172 12.57 -2.58 -0.60
CA VAL A 172 12.26 -1.28 0.03
C VAL A 172 13.09 -1.06 1.30
N ASP A 173 13.27 -2.08 2.14
CA ASP A 173 14.09 -2.00 3.36
C ASP A 173 15.57 -1.74 3.03
N SER A 174 16.09 -2.35 1.96
CA SER A 174 17.44 -2.10 1.45
C SER A 174 17.62 -0.63 1.02
N PHE A 175 16.66 -0.09 0.27
CA PHE A 175 16.67 1.30 -0.16
C PHE A 175 16.58 2.29 1.03
N SER A 176 15.79 1.95 2.05
CA SER A 176 15.71 2.73 3.30
C SER A 176 17.06 2.83 4.00
N ASN A 177 17.81 1.72 4.09
CA ASN A 177 19.13 1.71 4.70
C ASN A 177 20.15 2.53 3.89
N LEU A 178 20.12 2.46 2.57
CA LEU A 178 21.00 3.26 1.71
C LEU A 178 20.76 4.77 1.90
N THR A 179 19.50 5.17 2.04
CA THR A 179 19.12 6.58 2.28
C THR A 179 19.74 7.12 3.58
N LYS A 180 19.75 6.31 4.65
CA LYS A 180 20.38 6.69 5.93
C LYS A 180 21.91 6.83 5.78
N VAL A 181 22.55 5.93 5.03
CA VAL A 181 24.00 6.02 4.76
C VAL A 181 24.34 7.28 3.99
N LEU A 182 23.54 7.64 2.97
CA LEU A 182 23.73 8.87 2.21
C LEU A 182 23.59 10.10 3.11
N GLN A 183 22.57 10.16 3.96
CA GLN A 183 22.41 11.26 4.93
C GLN A 183 23.60 11.39 5.90
N MET A 184 24.18 10.27 6.35
CA MET A 184 25.38 10.29 7.18
C MET A 184 26.60 10.81 6.41
N LYS A 185 26.74 10.43 5.14
CA LYS A 185 27.83 10.91 4.27
C LYS A 185 27.71 12.38 3.92
N ASP A 186 26.50 12.89 3.71
CA ASP A 186 26.27 14.33 3.53
C ASP A 186 26.74 15.12 4.75
N LYS A 187 26.46 14.61 5.96
CA LYS A 187 26.93 15.22 7.20
C LYS A 187 28.46 15.18 7.34
N GLU A 188 29.10 14.05 7.02
CA GLU A 188 30.58 13.95 7.01
C GLU A 188 31.20 14.94 6.00
N ILE A 189 30.59 15.08 4.81
CA ILE A 189 31.03 16.03 3.78
C ILE A 189 30.92 17.47 4.30
N GLU A 190 29.84 17.80 5.00
CA GLU A 190 29.65 19.13 5.57
C GLU A 190 30.69 19.45 6.66
N GLU A 191 30.98 18.49 7.54
CA GLU A 191 32.06 18.62 8.55
C GLU A 191 33.44 18.78 7.90
N LEU A 192 33.71 18.02 6.84
CA LEU A 192 34.96 18.12 6.09
C LEU A 192 35.08 19.48 5.38
N ASN A 193 33.99 19.97 4.79
CA ASN A 193 33.94 21.27 4.13
C ASN A 193 34.18 22.42 5.12
N ASN A 194 33.55 22.35 6.31
CA ASN A 194 33.79 23.31 7.38
C ASN A 194 35.24 23.30 7.86
N THR A 195 35.85 22.12 7.96
CA THR A 195 37.26 21.96 8.31
C THR A 195 38.17 22.53 7.22
N TYR A 196 37.87 22.25 5.95
CA TYR A 196 38.59 22.79 4.80
C TYR A 196 38.56 24.32 4.79
N GLU A 197 37.38 24.93 4.93
CA GLU A 197 37.25 26.40 4.97
C GLU A 197 37.96 27.01 6.19
N SER A 198 37.90 26.37 7.36
CA SER A 198 38.68 26.79 8.52
C SER A 198 40.18 26.73 8.24
N ASN A 199 40.68 25.63 7.67
CA ASN A 199 42.10 25.46 7.37
C ASN A 199 42.56 26.42 6.28
N ARG A 200 41.73 26.68 5.28
CA ARG A 200 41.97 27.68 4.24
C ARG A 200 42.14 29.08 4.85
N LYS A 201 41.25 29.49 5.77
CA LYS A 201 41.40 30.76 6.50
C LYS A 201 42.71 30.83 7.30
N LYS A 202 43.06 29.75 8.00
CA LYS A 202 44.33 29.66 8.76
C LYS A 202 45.55 29.70 7.85
N LEU A 203 45.49 29.08 6.67
CA LEU A 203 46.57 29.10 5.68
C LEU A 203 46.77 30.51 5.15
N ILE A 204 45.69 31.21 4.79
CA ILE A 204 45.74 32.63 4.42
C ILE A 204 46.37 33.46 5.54
N GLU A 205 45.98 33.24 6.80
CA GLU A 205 46.56 33.93 7.96
C GLU A 205 48.06 33.60 8.15
N PHE A 206 48.47 32.35 7.95
CA PHE A 206 49.85 31.91 8.04
C PHE A 206 50.71 32.48 6.90
N GLU A 207 50.19 32.50 5.68
CA GLU A 207 50.81 33.16 4.53
C GLU A 207 50.93 34.68 4.77
N CYS A 208 49.92 35.32 5.38
CA CYS A 208 49.96 36.70 5.88
C CYS A 208 51.10 36.93 6.88
N LYS A 209 51.41 35.93 7.73
CA LYS A 209 52.51 36.01 8.72
C LYS A 209 53.89 35.74 8.10
N LYS A 210 53.98 34.93 7.05
CA LYS A 210 55.25 34.55 6.40
C LYS A 210 55.79 35.63 5.46
N GLU A 211 54.91 36.37 4.81
CA GLU A 211 55.26 37.45 3.89
C GLU A 211 54.62 38.77 4.38
N SER A 212 55.36 39.52 5.20
CA SER A 212 54.93 40.80 5.80
C SER A 212 54.32 41.80 4.80
N TYR A 213 54.66 41.69 3.50
CA TYR A 213 54.18 42.58 2.45
C TYR A 213 52.80 42.18 1.89
N LYS A 214 52.46 40.88 1.77
CA LYS A 214 51.13 40.44 1.28
C LYS A 214 50.00 40.76 2.25
N CYS A 215 50.27 40.62 3.55
CA CYS A 215 49.34 41.04 4.59
C CYS A 215 49.09 42.56 4.59
N THR A 216 50.12 43.30 4.18
CA THR A 216 50.02 44.74 3.96
C THR A 216 49.23 45.05 2.70
N GLU A 217 49.42 44.32 1.59
CA GLU A 217 48.60 44.44 0.38
C GLU A 217 47.12 44.10 0.61
N GLU A 218 46.79 43.07 1.38
CA GLU A 218 45.38 42.72 1.64
C GLU A 218 44.71 43.68 2.62
N LYS A 219 45.45 44.20 3.61
CA LYS A 219 44.98 45.31 4.44
C LYS A 219 44.81 46.59 3.63
N ILE A 220 45.73 46.89 2.72
CA ILE A 220 45.62 48.01 1.77
C ILE A 220 44.38 47.81 0.90
N ARG A 221 44.17 46.63 0.31
CA ARG A 221 43.00 46.30 -0.52
C ARG A 221 41.68 46.43 0.22
N ASN A 222 41.61 45.95 1.46
CA ASN A 222 40.41 46.10 2.30
C ASN A 222 40.18 47.57 2.67
N THR A 223 41.26 48.31 2.98
CA THR A 223 41.18 49.75 3.27
C THR A 223 40.81 50.54 2.02
N GLU A 224 41.29 50.17 0.84
CA GLU A 224 40.91 50.75 -0.46
C GLU A 224 39.42 50.50 -0.73
N THR A 225 38.92 49.30 -0.44
CA THR A 225 37.48 48.99 -0.57
C THR A 225 36.63 49.82 0.40
N GLU A 226 37.09 50.00 1.65
CA GLU A 226 36.44 50.89 2.62
C GLU A 226 36.49 52.35 2.19
N ILE A 227 37.63 52.82 1.66
CA ILE A 227 37.79 54.17 1.11
C ILE A 227 36.86 54.37 -0.09
N ASP A 228 36.75 53.41 -1.00
CA ASP A 228 35.83 53.47 -2.14
C ASP A 228 34.38 53.54 -1.67
N GLY A 229 34.02 52.77 -0.63
CA GLY A 229 32.72 52.86 0.02
C GLY A 229 32.45 54.26 0.61
N ILE A 230 33.42 54.83 1.33
CA ILE A 230 33.33 56.17 1.91
C ILE A 230 33.27 57.24 0.80
N GLN A 231 34.03 57.10 -0.27
CA GLN A 231 34.02 58.03 -1.41
C GLN A 231 32.68 58.01 -2.14
N ASN A 232 32.10 56.82 -2.36
CA ASN A 232 30.77 56.69 -2.94
C ASN A 232 29.71 57.30 -2.03
N SER A 233 29.76 57.04 -0.71
CA SER A 233 28.85 57.66 0.25
C SER A 233 28.99 59.19 0.27
N ASN A 234 30.21 59.73 0.25
CA ASN A 234 30.48 61.16 0.15
C ASN A 234 30.02 61.76 -1.18
N LYS A 235 30.11 61.02 -2.29
CA LYS A 235 29.60 61.44 -3.60
C LYS A 235 28.08 61.53 -3.59
N ASP A 236 27.42 60.57 -2.97
CA ASP A 236 25.97 60.58 -2.81
C ASP A 236 25.52 61.71 -1.87
N GLN A 237 26.24 61.96 -0.78
CA GLN A 237 26.02 63.13 0.08
C GLN A 237 26.22 64.45 -0.67
N ARG A 238 27.24 64.57 -1.53
CA ARG A 238 27.42 65.78 -2.37
C ARG A 238 26.27 65.98 -3.36
N ARG A 239 25.75 64.90 -3.97
CA ARG A 239 24.58 64.97 -4.84
C ARG A 239 23.34 65.43 -4.07
N LEU A 240 23.17 64.91 -2.84
CA LEU A 240 22.08 65.34 -1.97
C LEU A 240 22.21 66.82 -1.60
N LEU A 241 23.41 67.28 -1.28
CA LEU A 241 23.68 68.69 -0.98
C LEU A 241 23.39 69.58 -2.19
N GLN A 242 23.80 69.16 -3.40
CA GLN A 242 23.47 69.87 -4.65
C GLN A 242 21.96 69.91 -4.93
N ALA A 243 21.24 68.82 -4.66
CA ALA A 243 19.78 68.78 -4.80
C ALA A 243 19.10 69.70 -3.78
N MET A 244 19.59 69.74 -2.55
CA MET A 244 19.11 70.66 -1.52
C MET A 244 19.40 72.12 -1.90
N ASP A 245 20.58 72.43 -2.44
CA ASP A 245 20.91 73.77 -2.94
C ASP A 245 19.99 74.18 -4.10
N MET A 246 19.70 73.26 -5.03
CA MET A 246 18.73 73.51 -6.11
C MET A 246 17.32 73.80 -5.57
N GLU A 247 16.87 73.06 -4.56
CA GLU A 247 15.56 73.30 -3.95
C GLU A 247 15.55 74.60 -3.15
N LEU A 248 16.64 74.94 -2.44
CA LEU A 248 16.80 76.24 -1.79
C LEU A 248 16.76 77.39 -2.80
N ASP A 249 17.40 77.25 -3.96
CA ASP A 249 17.35 78.24 -5.03
C ASP A 249 15.94 78.39 -5.62
N LYS A 250 15.20 77.28 -5.75
CA LYS A 250 13.80 77.32 -6.18
C LYS A 250 12.93 78.03 -5.15
N LEU A 251 13.04 77.67 -3.88
CA LEU A 251 12.33 78.34 -2.78
C LEU A 251 12.69 79.84 -2.70
N ARG A 252 13.95 80.21 -2.93
CA ARG A 252 14.35 81.62 -3.02
C ARG A 252 13.65 82.34 -4.18
N LYS A 253 13.55 81.71 -5.35
CA LYS A 253 12.84 82.29 -6.50
C LYS A 253 11.34 82.40 -6.24
N GLU A 254 10.73 81.41 -5.61
CA GLU A 254 9.32 81.45 -5.20
C GLU A 254 9.08 82.59 -4.20
N LEU A 255 9.94 82.72 -3.18
CA LEU A 255 9.87 83.82 -2.21
C LEU A 255 10.01 85.19 -2.88
N GLU A 256 10.92 85.35 -3.83
CA GLU A 256 11.06 86.60 -4.60
C GLU A 256 9.85 86.87 -5.49
N LEU A 257 9.24 85.84 -6.06
CA LEU A 257 7.99 85.97 -6.82
C LEU A 257 6.84 86.38 -5.90
N GLU A 258 6.68 85.75 -4.74
CA GLU A 258 5.68 86.11 -3.74
C GLU A 258 5.84 87.56 -3.27
N LYS A 259 7.07 87.99 -2.93
CA LYS A 259 7.34 89.40 -2.60
C LYS A 259 6.92 90.35 -3.72
N LYS A 260 7.25 90.02 -4.96
CA LYS A 260 6.88 90.84 -6.13
C LYS A 260 5.37 90.88 -6.34
N THR A 261 4.69 89.76 -6.12
CA THR A 261 3.23 89.64 -6.28
C THR A 261 2.49 90.35 -5.15
N GLY A 262 2.94 90.19 -3.91
CA GLY A 262 2.43 90.90 -2.74
C GLY A 262 2.66 92.40 -2.82
N ASN A 263 3.81 92.86 -3.33
CA ASN A 263 4.01 94.28 -3.64
C ASN A 263 3.04 94.78 -4.71
N LYS A 264 2.80 93.98 -5.76
CA LYS A 264 1.85 94.33 -6.82
C LYS A 264 0.41 94.38 -6.28
N GLU A 265 0.00 93.43 -5.45
CA GLU A 265 -1.32 93.41 -4.82
C GLU A 265 -1.48 94.58 -3.84
N PHE A 266 -0.44 94.91 -3.07
CA PHE A 266 -0.40 96.11 -2.24
C PHE A 266 -0.53 97.39 -3.09
N ASP A 267 0.19 97.49 -4.22
CA ASP A 267 0.10 98.62 -5.14
C ASP A 267 -1.32 98.73 -5.76
N GLU A 268 -1.94 97.60 -6.13
CA GLU A 268 -3.32 97.54 -6.66
C GLU A 268 -4.35 97.95 -5.60
N ILE A 269 -4.23 97.47 -4.35
CA ILE A 269 -5.07 97.88 -3.22
C ILE A 269 -4.88 99.37 -2.94
N MET A 270 -3.64 99.87 -2.94
CA MET A 270 -3.37 101.28 -2.73
C MET A 270 -3.94 102.15 -3.84
N ALA A 271 -3.92 101.68 -5.10
CA ALA A 271 -4.57 102.34 -6.22
C ALA A 271 -6.11 102.36 -6.05
N PHE A 272 -6.72 101.24 -5.64
CA PHE A 272 -8.16 101.16 -5.37
C PHE A 272 -8.57 102.06 -4.19
N VAL A 273 -7.82 102.05 -3.09
CA VAL A 273 -8.04 102.94 -1.94
C VAL A 273 -7.94 104.39 -2.38
N LYS A 274 -6.97 104.74 -3.21
CA LYS A 274 -6.82 106.08 -3.77
C LYS A 274 -8.02 106.48 -4.64
N GLU A 275 -8.49 105.58 -5.51
CA GLU A 275 -9.67 105.81 -6.34
C GLU A 275 -10.96 105.92 -5.50
N ALA A 276 -11.10 105.11 -4.45
CA ALA A 276 -12.22 105.15 -3.53
C ALA A 276 -12.23 106.46 -2.72
N LEU A 277 -11.07 106.93 -2.26
CA LEU A 277 -10.90 108.23 -1.61
C LEU A 277 -11.23 109.40 -2.55
N GLU A 278 -10.85 109.31 -3.83
CA GLU A 278 -11.24 110.29 -4.85
C GLU A 278 -12.76 110.30 -5.09
N LYS A 279 -13.40 109.12 -5.18
CA LYS A 279 -14.86 109.00 -5.31
C LYS A 279 -15.61 109.50 -4.07
N GLN A 280 -15.10 109.25 -2.86
CA GLN A 280 -15.69 109.74 -1.62
C GLN A 280 -15.61 111.28 -1.50
N LYS A 281 -14.58 111.90 -2.09
CA LYS A 281 -14.44 113.36 -2.20
C LYS A 281 -15.48 114.00 -3.13
N HIS A 282 -16.14 113.22 -3.99
CA HIS A 282 -17.21 113.68 -4.88
C HIS A 282 -18.62 113.41 -4.34
N LEU A 283 -18.76 112.73 -3.19
CA LEU A 283 -20.03 112.44 -2.52
C LEU A 283 -20.22 113.22 -1.20
N LEU A 284 -19.27 114.11 -0.88
CA LEU A 284 -19.36 115.20 0.12
C LEU A 284 -19.50 116.52 -0.64
#